data_AF-A0A1S3RDJ9-F1
#
_entry.id   AF-A0A1S3RDJ9-F1
#
_cell.length_a   1.000
_cell.length_b   1.000
_cell.length_c   1.000
_cell.angle_alpha   90.00
_cell.angle_beta   90.00
_cell.angle_gamma   90.00
#
_symmetry.space_group_name_H-M   'P 1'
#
loop_
_entity.id
_entity.type
_entity.pdbx_description
1 polymer ?
#
loop_
_entity_poly.entity_id
_entity_poly.type
_entity_poly.pdbx_seq_one_letter_code
_entity_poly.pdbx_strand_id
1 'polypeptide(L)'
;MVTIVHVYNRWKNSEISCYVNGELASYGDITWFVNTSDTFDKCFLGSSETADANRVFCGQMGAVYLFGEALSAAQILAIYQLGPGYKGTFKYKAESDLMFAEHHKILLYEGKLSSCISFSYNPHATDAQLCLESSPKDNASIFVHSPHALMLQDVKAVVTHSVQSAIHSIGGVPVLFPLFAQLDHLQHTSDELDTSVW
;
A
#
# COMPACT_ATOMS: atom_id res chain seq x y z
N MET A 1 -0.61 8.06 -4.29
CA MET A 1 0.55 7.14 -4.31
C MET A 1 1.76 7.88 -3.79
N VAL A 2 2.56 7.27 -2.90
CA VAL A 2 3.85 7.81 -2.47
C VAL A 2 4.94 6.92 -3.03
N THR A 3 5.99 7.52 -3.61
CA THR A 3 7.15 6.79 -4.13
C THR A 3 8.42 7.45 -3.65
N ILE A 4 9.29 6.67 -3.02
CA ILE A 4 10.62 7.12 -2.61
C ILE A 4 11.62 6.44 -3.55
N VAL A 5 12.43 7.26 -4.21
CA VAL A 5 13.52 6.80 -5.08
C VAL A 5 14.83 7.15 -4.42
N HIS A 6 15.70 6.16 -4.26
CA HIS A 6 17.06 6.34 -3.78
C HIS A 6 18.05 5.96 -4.87
N VAL A 7 18.96 6.87 -5.20
CA VAL A 7 20.05 6.64 -6.14
C VAL A 7 21.36 6.66 -5.37
N TYR A 8 21.94 5.48 -5.21
CA TYR A 8 23.27 5.36 -4.61
C TYR A 8 24.34 5.88 -5.56
N ASN A 9 25.18 6.79 -5.05
CA ASN A 9 26.33 7.28 -5.77
C ASN A 9 27.61 6.90 -5.01
N ARG A 10 28.55 6.22 -5.70
CA ARG A 10 29.82 5.81 -5.09
C ARG A 10 30.79 6.98 -4.84
N TRP A 11 30.75 7.99 -5.71
CA TRP A 11 31.76 9.07 -5.77
C TRP A 11 31.21 10.45 -5.44
N LYS A 12 29.91 10.56 -5.16
CA LYS A 12 29.23 11.79 -4.73
C LYS A 12 28.13 11.42 -3.73
N ASN A 13 27.42 12.41 -3.20
CA ASN A 13 26.29 12.17 -2.30
C ASN A 13 25.22 11.32 -3.00
N SER A 14 24.60 10.43 -2.24
CA SER A 14 23.45 9.68 -2.73
C SER A 14 22.23 10.59 -2.80
N GLU A 15 21.31 10.32 -3.70
CA GLU A 15 20.16 11.19 -3.95
C GLU A 15 18.89 10.50 -3.46
N ILE A 16 17.99 11.28 -2.84
CA ILE A 16 16.64 10.82 -2.50
C ILE A 16 15.61 11.75 -3.14
N SER A 17 14.61 11.16 -3.77
CA SER A 17 13.48 11.86 -4.35
C SER A 17 12.18 11.26 -3.83
N CYS A 18 11.27 12.13 -3.39
CA CYS A 18 9.94 11.77 -2.95
C CYS A 18 8.93 12.26 -3.98
N TYR A 19 8.12 11.34 -4.49
CA TYR A 19 7.04 11.61 -5.41
C TYR A 19 5.71 11.38 -4.72
N VAL A 20 4.77 12.30 -4.94
CA VAL A 20 3.39 12.21 -4.47
C VAL A 20 2.49 12.28 -5.69
N ASN A 21 1.63 11.27 -5.85
CA ASN A 21 0.65 11.19 -6.93
C ASN A 21 1.26 11.31 -8.34
N GLY A 22 2.42 10.69 -8.54
CA GLY A 22 3.11 10.68 -9.83
C GLY A 22 4.03 11.87 -10.08
N GLU A 23 4.02 12.88 -9.20
CA GLU A 23 4.78 14.13 -9.36
C GLU A 23 5.87 14.26 -8.30
N LEU A 24 6.99 14.91 -8.66
CA LEU A 24 8.09 15.15 -7.72
C LEU A 24 7.64 16.17 -6.66
N ALA A 25 7.62 15.75 -5.40
CA ALA A 25 7.21 16.58 -4.27
C ALA A 25 8.42 17.16 -3.51
N SER A 26 9.50 16.39 -3.39
CA SER A 26 10.73 16.81 -2.72
C SER A 26 11.93 16.03 -3.26
N TYR A 27 13.11 16.64 -3.26
CA TYR A 27 14.37 15.96 -3.57
C TYR A 27 15.50 16.53 -2.70
N GLY A 28 16.52 15.72 -2.46
CA GLY A 28 17.72 16.18 -1.78
C GLY A 28 18.86 15.16 -1.84
N ASP A 29 20.05 15.66 -1.51
CA ASP A 29 21.24 14.84 -1.35
C ASP A 29 21.30 14.31 0.10
N ILE A 30 21.64 13.03 0.24
CA ILE A 30 21.89 12.39 1.52
C ILE A 30 23.40 12.26 1.70
N THR A 31 23.89 12.75 2.83
CA THR A 31 25.32 12.71 3.20
C THR A 31 25.70 11.44 3.96
N TRP A 32 24.73 10.59 4.29
CA TRP A 32 24.96 9.37 5.04
C TRP A 32 25.37 8.24 4.09
N PHE A 33 26.50 7.60 4.40
CA PHE A 33 26.89 6.37 3.73
C PHE A 33 26.06 5.22 4.30
N VAL A 34 25.41 4.44 3.43
CA VAL A 34 24.85 3.12 3.77
C VAL A 34 25.99 2.12 3.87
N ASN A 35 26.93 2.38 4.77
CA ASN A 35 28.00 1.48 5.13
C ASN A 35 28.02 1.39 6.66
N THR A 36 27.00 0.73 7.19
CA THR A 36 26.94 0.35 8.60
C THR A 36 27.31 -1.13 8.70
N SER A 37 27.88 -1.53 9.83
CA SER A 37 28.13 -2.94 10.13
C SER A 37 26.84 -3.71 10.46
N ASP A 38 25.70 -3.01 10.48
CA ASP A 38 24.41 -3.54 10.86
C ASP A 38 23.83 -4.40 9.74
N THR A 39 23.28 -5.55 10.10
CA THR A 39 22.57 -6.42 9.17
C THR A 39 21.11 -5.97 9.06
N PHE A 40 20.70 -5.47 7.90
CA PHE A 40 19.29 -5.21 7.60
C PHE A 40 18.60 -6.50 7.15
N ASP A 41 18.18 -7.32 8.11
CA ASP A 41 17.56 -8.63 7.88
C ASP A 41 16.02 -8.59 7.84
N LYS A 42 15.42 -7.45 8.21
CA LYS A 42 13.97 -7.25 8.31
C LYS A 42 13.52 -5.93 7.68
N CYS A 43 12.31 -5.95 7.15
CA CYS A 43 11.59 -4.76 6.69
C CYS A 43 10.17 -4.79 7.27
N PHE A 44 9.65 -3.63 7.66
CA PHE A 44 8.33 -3.48 8.24
C PHE A 44 7.47 -2.58 7.35
N LEU A 45 6.24 -3.00 7.08
CA LEU A 45 5.24 -2.18 6.40
C LEU A 45 4.24 -1.65 7.42
N GLY A 46 4.08 -0.33 7.47
CA GLY A 46 3.13 0.31 8.38
C GLY A 46 3.48 0.20 9.87
N SER A 47 4.70 -0.19 10.21
CA SER A 47 5.17 -0.27 11.60
C SER A 47 6.71 -0.19 11.65
N SER A 48 7.26 -0.33 12.86
CA SER A 48 8.69 -0.45 13.13
C SER A 48 8.97 -1.66 14.03
N GLU A 49 10.24 -1.99 14.24
CA GLU A 49 10.66 -3.10 15.09
C GLU A 49 10.04 -3.06 16.50
N THR A 50 9.91 -1.87 17.09
CA THR A 50 9.34 -1.69 18.43
C THR A 50 7.80 -1.74 18.48
N ALA A 51 7.12 -1.75 17.33
CA ALA A 51 5.66 -1.78 17.20
C ALA A 51 4.91 -0.80 18.13
N ASP A 52 5.47 0.40 18.37
CA ASP A 52 4.85 1.45 19.17
C ASP A 52 3.47 1.81 18.58
N ALA A 53 2.40 1.59 19.35
CA ALA A 53 1.01 1.79 18.92
C ALA A 53 0.71 3.22 18.45
N ASN A 54 1.51 4.21 18.85
CA ASN A 54 1.38 5.59 18.37
C ASN A 54 2.12 5.86 17.05
N ARG A 55 2.94 4.91 16.59
CA ARG A 55 3.78 5.01 15.38
C ARG A 55 3.38 4.01 14.30
N VAL A 56 2.42 3.13 14.58
CA VAL A 56 1.87 2.22 13.57
C VAL A 56 0.93 2.98 12.64
N PHE A 57 0.97 2.61 11.37
CA PHE A 57 0.07 3.14 10.36
C PHE A 57 -1.36 2.69 10.62
N CYS A 58 -2.29 3.65 10.73
CA CYS A 58 -3.71 3.39 10.85
C CYS A 58 -4.42 3.92 9.59
N GLY A 59 -4.81 3.02 8.69
CA GLY A 59 -5.47 3.39 7.45
C GLY A 59 -5.55 2.24 6.45
N GLN A 60 -5.91 2.58 5.21
CA GLN A 60 -5.94 1.64 4.10
C GLN A 60 -4.66 1.76 3.27
N MET A 61 -4.11 0.62 2.86
CA MET A 61 -2.93 0.55 2.02
C MET A 61 -3.29 -0.12 0.69
N GLY A 62 -2.75 0.40 -0.41
CA GLY A 62 -2.80 -0.26 -1.71
C GLY A 62 -1.67 -1.28 -1.86
N ALA A 63 -1.42 -1.71 -3.10
CA ALA A 63 -0.25 -2.51 -3.40
C ALA A 63 1.05 -1.72 -3.10
N VAL A 64 2.03 -2.42 -2.52
CA VAL A 64 3.37 -1.91 -2.19
C VAL A 64 4.38 -2.68 -3.03
N TYR A 65 5.26 -1.97 -3.71
CA TYR A 65 6.31 -2.55 -4.55
C TYR A 65 7.66 -2.02 -4.08
N LEU A 66 8.64 -2.91 -3.98
CA LEU A 66 10.04 -2.54 -3.93
C LEU A 66 10.68 -2.91 -5.25
N PHE A 67 11.40 -1.95 -5.84
CA PHE A 67 12.18 -2.17 -7.05
C PHE A 67 13.66 -2.17 -6.70
N GLY A 68 14.42 -3.07 -7.31
CA GLY A 68 15.88 -3.13 -7.22
C GLY A 68 16.60 -2.05 -8.04
N GLU A 69 15.86 -1.27 -8.83
CA GLU A 69 16.37 -0.16 -9.64
C GLU A 69 15.63 1.14 -9.33
N ALA A 70 16.32 2.26 -9.50
CA ALA A 70 15.74 3.59 -9.36
C ALA A 70 14.75 3.85 -10.51
N LEU A 71 13.47 4.06 -10.17
CA LEU A 71 12.45 4.37 -11.15
C LEU A 71 12.61 5.79 -11.72
N SER A 72 12.44 5.93 -13.03
CA SER A 72 12.34 7.23 -13.68
C SER A 72 11.01 7.92 -13.37
N ALA A 73 10.98 9.26 -13.43
CA ALA A 73 9.75 10.04 -13.25
C ALA A 73 8.62 9.60 -14.21
N ALA A 74 8.96 9.24 -15.45
CA ALA A 74 7.99 8.75 -16.44
C ALA A 74 7.38 7.40 -16.03
N GLN A 75 8.19 6.47 -15.49
CA GLN A 75 7.68 5.21 -14.96
C GLN A 75 6.78 5.44 -13.74
N ILE A 76 7.18 6.33 -12.83
CA ILE A 76 6.39 6.67 -11.63
C ILE A 76 5.03 7.25 -12.03
N LEU A 77 5.02 8.18 -12.99
CA LEU A 77 3.78 8.74 -13.52
C LEU A 77 2.90 7.65 -14.16
N ALA A 78 3.48 6.77 -14.98
CA ALA A 78 2.75 5.68 -15.61
C ALA A 78 2.15 4.71 -14.57
N ILE A 79 2.90 4.38 -13.50
CA ILE A 79 2.41 3.54 -12.39
C ILE A 79 1.27 4.25 -11.66
N TYR A 80 1.40 5.55 -11.38
CA TYR A 80 0.35 6.32 -10.73
C TYR A 80 -0.97 6.27 -11.53
N GLN A 81 -0.88 6.38 -12.86
CA GLN A 81 -2.06 6.37 -13.72
C GLN A 81 -2.78 5.01 -13.81
N LEU A 82 -2.15 3.90 -13.41
CA LEU A 82 -2.84 2.61 -13.21
C LEU A 82 -3.87 2.68 -12.08
N GLY A 83 -3.73 3.64 -11.18
CA GLY A 83 -4.63 3.88 -10.08
C GLY A 83 -4.45 2.91 -8.90
N PRO A 84 -5.11 3.20 -7.77
CA PRO A 84 -4.93 2.46 -6.52
C PRO A 84 -5.45 1.01 -6.59
N GLY A 85 -6.29 0.68 -7.58
CA GLY A 85 -6.86 -0.65 -7.77
C GLY A 85 -5.95 -1.63 -8.51
N TYR A 86 -4.79 -1.19 -9.01
CA TYR A 86 -3.90 -2.06 -9.77
C TYR A 86 -3.23 -3.12 -8.88
N LYS A 87 -3.27 -4.38 -9.34
CA LYS A 87 -2.79 -5.56 -8.59
C LYS A 87 -1.78 -6.40 -9.38
N GLY A 88 -1.35 -5.91 -10.54
CA GLY A 88 -0.46 -6.62 -11.44
C GLY A 88 1.01 -6.53 -11.04
N THR A 89 1.86 -7.18 -11.82
CA THR A 89 3.32 -7.16 -11.65
C THR A 89 4.03 -6.53 -12.85
N PHE A 90 3.27 -5.81 -13.68
CA PHE A 90 3.75 -5.09 -14.86
C PHE A 90 4.34 -6.03 -15.91
N LYS A 91 3.86 -7.28 -15.98
CA LYS A 91 4.39 -8.30 -16.90
C LYS A 91 3.64 -8.31 -18.22
N TYR A 92 2.33 -8.07 -18.19
CA TYR A 92 1.48 -8.16 -19.39
C TYR A 92 0.59 -6.94 -19.57
N LYS A 93 0.45 -6.48 -20.83
CA LYS A 93 -0.45 -5.37 -21.20
C LYS A 93 -1.91 -5.60 -20.81
N ALA A 94 -2.33 -6.87 -20.67
CA ALA A 94 -3.68 -7.26 -20.26
C ALA A 94 -3.94 -7.11 -18.74
N GLU A 95 -2.94 -6.70 -17.95
CA GLU A 95 -3.11 -6.47 -16.49
C GLU A 95 -3.93 -5.22 -16.17
N SER A 96 -4.24 -4.39 -17.16
CA SER A 96 -5.07 -3.20 -17.00
C SER A 96 -6.00 -3.01 -18.19
N ASP A 97 -7.29 -2.79 -17.92
CA ASP A 97 -8.30 -2.43 -18.93
C ASP A 97 -8.22 -0.94 -19.33
N LEU A 98 -7.30 -0.17 -18.74
CA LEU A 98 -7.15 1.25 -19.01
C LEU A 98 -6.51 1.48 -20.39
N MET A 99 -7.14 2.38 -21.16
CA MET A 99 -6.63 2.83 -22.44
C MET A 99 -5.53 3.86 -22.26
N PHE A 100 -4.30 3.39 -22.06
CA PHE A 100 -3.12 4.25 -22.00
C PHE A 100 -2.61 4.66 -23.38
N ALA A 101 -1.96 5.83 -23.44
CA ALA A 101 -1.06 6.17 -24.53
C ALA A 101 0.03 5.09 -24.70
N GLU A 102 0.45 4.81 -25.93
CA GLU A 102 1.37 3.70 -26.21
C GLU A 102 2.69 3.82 -25.42
N HIS A 103 3.17 5.05 -25.23
CA HIS A 103 4.39 5.29 -24.46
C HIS A 103 4.31 4.78 -23.01
N HIS A 104 3.17 4.93 -22.33
CA HIS A 104 2.99 4.40 -20.97
C HIS A 104 2.96 2.87 -20.97
N LYS A 105 2.35 2.25 -21.98
CA LYS A 105 2.35 0.77 -22.09
C LYS A 105 3.77 0.23 -22.28
N ILE A 106 4.59 0.93 -23.06
CA ILE A 106 6.00 0.57 -23.25
C ILE A 106 6.75 0.67 -21.91
N LEU A 107 6.61 1.79 -21.18
CA LEU A 107 7.25 2.00 -19.89
C LEU A 107 6.85 0.96 -18.83
N LEU A 108 5.58 0.57 -18.82
CA LEU A 108 5.02 -0.37 -17.85
C LEU A 108 5.37 -1.82 -18.20
N TYR A 109 5.13 -2.26 -19.43
CA TYR A 109 5.07 -3.69 -19.78
C TYR A 109 6.19 -4.17 -20.71
N GLU A 110 6.77 -3.30 -21.54
CA GLU A 110 7.88 -3.68 -22.44
C GLU A 110 9.25 -3.33 -21.85
N GLY A 111 9.26 -2.54 -20.78
CA GLY A 111 10.46 -2.25 -20.01
C GLY A 111 10.91 -3.41 -19.12
N LYS A 112 11.85 -3.11 -18.23
CA LYS A 112 12.36 -4.06 -17.22
C LYS A 112 11.59 -4.02 -15.89
N LEU A 113 10.47 -3.30 -15.83
CA LEU A 113 9.80 -2.95 -14.58
C LEU A 113 9.45 -4.20 -13.76
N SER A 114 8.85 -5.21 -14.39
CA SER A 114 8.51 -6.49 -13.75
C SER A 114 9.74 -7.23 -13.23
N SER A 115 10.82 -7.32 -14.03
CA SER A 115 12.07 -7.98 -13.63
C SER A 115 12.84 -7.26 -12.52
N CYS A 116 12.57 -5.96 -12.32
CA CYS A 116 13.17 -5.16 -11.26
C CYS A 116 12.41 -5.27 -9.94
N ILE A 117 11.27 -5.98 -9.86
CA ILE A 117 10.53 -6.14 -8.61
C ILE A 117 11.33 -7.03 -7.66
N SER A 118 11.74 -6.45 -6.54
CA SER A 118 12.38 -7.10 -5.40
C SER A 118 11.37 -7.79 -4.50
N PHE A 119 10.25 -7.12 -4.23
CA PHE A 119 9.08 -7.72 -3.59
C PHE A 119 7.81 -6.95 -3.98
N SER A 120 6.67 -7.63 -3.94
CA SER A 120 5.35 -7.03 -4.12
C SER A 120 4.40 -7.52 -3.04
N TYR A 121 3.82 -6.59 -2.30
CA TYR A 121 2.83 -6.87 -1.29
C TYR A 121 1.48 -6.26 -1.69
N ASN A 122 0.42 -7.05 -1.66
CA ASN A 122 -0.93 -6.57 -1.93
C ASN A 122 -1.86 -7.01 -0.80
N PRO A 123 -2.46 -6.08 -0.03
CA PRO A 123 -3.42 -6.41 1.02
C PRO A 123 -4.64 -7.22 0.55
N HIS A 124 -4.95 -7.21 -0.75
CA HIS A 124 -6.01 -8.04 -1.33
C HIS A 124 -5.56 -9.43 -1.78
N ALA A 125 -4.25 -9.70 -1.86
CA ALA A 125 -3.72 -11.01 -2.21
C ALA A 125 -3.60 -11.86 -0.94
N THR A 126 -4.75 -12.31 -0.43
CA THR A 126 -4.82 -13.12 0.79
C THR A 126 -5.21 -14.57 0.50
N ASP A 127 -4.57 -15.50 1.22
CA ASP A 127 -5.06 -16.87 1.39
C ASP A 127 -5.75 -16.98 2.76
N ALA A 128 -7.08 -16.98 2.77
CA ALA A 128 -7.90 -16.75 3.95
C ALA A 128 -7.51 -15.45 4.69
N GLN A 129 -6.81 -15.56 5.83
CA GLN A 129 -6.33 -14.43 6.62
C GLN A 129 -4.86 -14.10 6.36
N LEU A 130 -4.20 -14.85 5.47
CA LEU A 130 -2.78 -14.73 5.21
C LEU A 130 -2.51 -13.77 4.05
N CYS A 131 -1.97 -12.58 4.30
CA CYS A 131 -1.46 -11.70 3.25
C CYS A 131 -0.16 -12.25 2.64
N LEU A 132 -0.12 -12.41 1.33
CA LEU A 132 1.00 -13.01 0.63
C LEU A 132 1.94 -11.95 0.03
N GLU A 133 3.24 -12.26 0.06
CA GLU A 133 4.21 -11.67 -0.85
C GLU A 133 3.96 -12.27 -2.25
N SER A 134 3.93 -11.43 -3.27
CA SER A 134 3.40 -11.72 -4.62
C SER A 134 4.34 -11.32 -5.75
N SER A 135 5.65 -11.25 -5.47
CA SER A 135 6.67 -10.97 -6.48
C SER A 135 6.66 -11.99 -7.63
N PRO A 136 7.09 -11.60 -8.85
CA PRO A 136 7.26 -12.53 -9.95
C PRO A 136 8.21 -13.67 -9.59
N LYS A 137 7.75 -14.92 -9.78
CA LYS A 137 8.54 -16.14 -9.46
C LYS A 137 9.86 -16.25 -10.25
N ASP A 138 9.95 -15.57 -11.38
CA ASP A 138 11.14 -15.57 -12.23
C ASP A 138 12.23 -14.64 -11.68
N ASN A 139 11.91 -13.77 -10.72
CA ASN A 139 12.85 -12.87 -10.07
C ASN A 139 13.55 -13.61 -8.91
N ALA A 140 14.83 -13.31 -8.69
CA ALA A 140 15.56 -13.86 -7.55
C ALA A 140 14.95 -13.34 -6.24
N SER A 141 14.51 -14.25 -5.37
CA SER A 141 14.01 -13.86 -4.05
C SER A 141 15.14 -13.26 -3.21
N ILE A 142 14.90 -12.06 -2.67
CA ILE A 142 15.82 -11.42 -1.71
C ILE A 142 15.57 -11.95 -0.30
N PHE A 143 14.37 -12.46 -0.04
CA PHE A 143 14.01 -13.04 1.24
C PHE A 143 14.27 -14.54 1.25
N VAL A 144 15.05 -15.00 2.25
CA VAL A 144 15.25 -16.43 2.53
C VAL A 144 13.95 -17.03 3.09
N HIS A 145 13.25 -16.26 3.91
CA HIS A 145 11.95 -16.58 4.47
C HIS A 145 11.04 -15.37 4.36
N SER A 146 9.78 -15.59 3.97
CA SER A 146 8.74 -14.57 4.01
C SER A 146 7.81 -14.87 5.19
N PRO A 147 8.14 -14.44 6.42
CA PRO A 147 7.31 -14.73 7.59
C PRO A 147 5.95 -14.03 7.45
N HIS A 148 4.90 -14.73 7.84
CA HIS A 148 3.56 -14.18 7.79
C HIS A 148 3.30 -13.30 9.01
N ALA A 149 2.67 -12.13 8.84
CA ALA A 149 2.42 -11.18 9.94
C ALA A 149 1.65 -11.83 11.11
N LEU A 150 0.70 -12.73 10.84
CA LEU A 150 -0.03 -13.50 11.86
C LEU A 150 0.83 -14.46 12.70
N MET A 151 2.07 -14.74 12.29
CA MET A 151 3.00 -15.52 13.12
C MET A 151 3.61 -14.68 14.25
N LEU A 152 3.47 -13.35 14.20
CA LEU A 152 3.92 -12.45 15.25
C LEU A 152 2.89 -12.40 16.38
N GLN A 153 3.38 -12.33 17.61
CA GLN A 153 2.53 -12.23 18.79
C GLN A 153 1.66 -10.97 18.72
N ASP A 154 0.40 -11.09 19.13
CA ASP A 154 -0.59 -9.99 19.18
C ASP A 154 -1.00 -9.39 17.82
N VAL A 155 -0.63 -10.02 16.69
CA VAL A 155 -1.15 -9.65 15.37
C VAL A 155 -2.49 -10.32 15.10
N LYS A 156 -3.48 -9.52 14.69
CA LYS A 156 -4.82 -9.99 14.30
C LYS A 156 -5.17 -9.52 12.90
N ALA A 157 -5.64 -10.44 12.06
CA ALA A 157 -6.23 -10.09 10.77
C ALA A 157 -7.58 -9.41 11.00
N VAL A 158 -7.73 -8.20 10.47
CA VAL A 158 -9.00 -7.47 10.45
C VAL A 158 -9.53 -7.49 9.03
N VAL A 159 -10.68 -8.13 8.83
CA VAL A 159 -11.34 -8.20 7.54
C VAL A 159 -12.49 -7.21 7.53
N THR A 160 -12.48 -6.27 6.60
CA THR A 160 -13.61 -5.38 6.37
C THR A 160 -14.63 -6.08 5.48
N HIS A 161 -15.84 -6.23 5.98
CA HIS A 161 -16.97 -6.73 5.20
C HIS A 161 -17.67 -5.58 4.48
N SER A 162 -18.31 -5.88 3.34
CA SER A 162 -19.14 -4.88 2.66
C SER A 162 -20.27 -4.41 3.57
N VAL A 163 -20.74 -3.17 3.37
CA VAL A 163 -21.91 -2.64 4.09
C VAL A 163 -23.11 -3.58 3.94
N GLN A 164 -23.30 -4.17 2.76
CA GLN A 164 -24.34 -5.17 2.51
C GLN A 164 -24.16 -6.40 3.40
N SER A 165 -22.96 -6.96 3.49
CA SER A 165 -22.67 -8.12 4.34
C SER A 165 -22.86 -7.79 5.83
N ALA A 166 -22.45 -6.59 6.25
CA ALA A 166 -22.66 -6.10 7.61
C ALA A 166 -24.16 -5.98 7.94
N ILE A 167 -24.94 -5.31 7.08
CA ILE A 167 -26.39 -5.17 7.19
C ILE A 167 -27.06 -6.55 7.22
N HIS A 168 -26.69 -7.45 6.32
CA HIS A 168 -27.22 -8.81 6.30
C HIS A 168 -26.96 -9.55 7.61
N SER A 169 -25.75 -9.40 8.17
CA SER A 169 -25.34 -10.10 9.39
C SER A 169 -26.10 -9.63 10.64
N ILE A 170 -26.60 -8.40 10.66
CA ILE A 170 -27.37 -7.85 11.79
C ILE A 170 -28.89 -8.05 11.64
N GLY A 171 -29.37 -8.68 10.56
CA GLY A 171 -30.81 -8.92 10.34
C GLY A 171 -31.37 -8.34 9.03
N GLY A 172 -30.51 -7.82 8.17
CA GLY A 172 -30.88 -7.27 6.86
C GLY A 172 -31.32 -5.81 6.90
N VAL A 173 -31.74 -5.30 5.74
CA VAL A 173 -32.22 -3.92 5.56
C VAL A 173 -33.30 -3.50 6.58
N PRO A 174 -34.22 -4.37 7.05
CA PRO A 174 -35.23 -3.99 8.03
C PRO A 174 -34.68 -3.41 9.34
N VAL A 175 -33.43 -3.72 9.71
CA VAL A 175 -32.77 -3.16 10.90
C VAL A 175 -32.59 -1.64 10.81
N LEU A 176 -32.60 -1.08 9.61
CA LEU A 176 -32.52 0.37 9.38
C LEU A 176 -33.88 1.07 9.49
N PHE A 177 -35.00 0.35 9.44
CA PHE A 177 -36.33 0.98 9.45
C PHE A 177 -36.66 1.80 10.71
N PRO A 178 -36.25 1.39 11.92
CA PRO A 178 -36.42 2.23 13.12
C PRO A 178 -35.70 3.58 13.04
N LEU A 179 -34.61 3.69 12.26
CA LEU A 179 -33.89 4.96 12.08
C LEU A 179 -34.72 5.95 11.26
N PHE A 180 -35.55 5.48 10.33
CA PHE A 180 -36.43 6.36 9.56
C PHE A 180 -37.49 7.03 10.44
N ALA A 181 -37.90 6.39 11.54
CA ALA A 181 -38.81 7.01 12.50
C ALA A 181 -38.16 8.17 13.28
N GLN A 182 -36.83 8.33 13.20
CA GLN A 182 -36.09 9.39 13.87
C GLN A 182 -35.77 10.59 12.97
N LEU A 183 -36.03 10.51 11.67
CA LEU A 183 -35.73 11.60 10.72
C LEU A 183 -36.52 12.89 11.00
N ASP A 184 -37.72 12.77 11.58
CA ASP A 184 -38.60 13.89 11.91
C ASP A 184 -38.36 14.45 13.33
N HIS A 185 -37.39 13.91 14.08
CA HIS A 185 -37.03 14.48 15.38
C HIS A 185 -36.27 15.80 15.17
N LEU A 186 -36.90 16.90 15.59
CA LEU A 186 -36.23 18.18 15.73
C LEU A 186 -35.08 18.03 16.74
N GLN A 187 -33.84 18.16 16.27
CA GLN A 187 -32.70 18.30 17.17
C GLN A 187 -32.91 19.55 18.01
N HIS A 188 -33.13 19.38 19.31
CA HIS A 188 -33.06 20.51 20.24
C HIS A 188 -31.64 21.06 20.19
N THR A 189 -31.49 22.32 19.80
CA THR A 189 -30.24 23.07 19.88
C THR A 189 -29.86 23.24 21.36
N SER A 190 -29.24 22.22 21.94
CA SER A 190 -28.47 22.34 23.18
C SER A 190 -27.00 22.21 22.81
N ASP A 191 -26.20 23.21 23.15
CA ASP A 191 -24.73 23.27 22.94
C ASP A 191 -23.93 22.16 23.67
N GLU A 192 -24.58 21.15 24.24
CA GLU A 192 -23.94 20.00 24.87
C GLU A 192 -24.04 18.77 23.97
N LEU A 193 -22.87 18.28 23.53
CA LEU A 193 -22.74 16.98 22.87
C LEU A 193 -23.12 15.87 23.86
N ASP A 194 -24.31 15.31 23.70
CA ASP A 194 -24.69 14.08 24.39
C ASP A 194 -23.84 12.93 23.84
N THR A 195 -22.96 12.39 24.68
CA THR A 195 -22.00 11.32 24.35
C THR A 195 -22.48 9.94 24.79
N SER A 196 -23.76 9.80 25.16
CA SER A 196 -24.34 8.51 25.53
C SER A 196 -24.62 7.65 24.29
N VAL A 197 -23.61 6.89 23.87
CA VAL A 197 -23.73 5.84 22.84
C VAL A 197 -24.24 4.55 23.51
N TRP A 198 -25.37 4.03 23.02
CA TRP A 198 -25.80 2.64 23.25
C TRP A 198 -25.13 1.69 22.26
#